data_AF-A0AA88QGC1-F1
#
_entry.id   AF-A0AA88QGC1-F1
#
_cell.length_a   1.000
_cell.length_b   1.000
_cell.length_c   1.000
_cell.angle_alpha   90.00
_cell.angle_beta   90.00
_cell.angle_gamma   90.00
#
_symmetry.space_group_name_H-M   'P 1'
#
loop_
_entity.id
_entity.type
_entity.pdbx_description
1 polymer ?
#
loop_
_entity_poly.entity_id
_entity_poly.type
_entity_poly.pdbx_seq_one_letter_code
_entity_poly.pdbx_strand_id
1 'polypeptide(L)' 'MATANHPHLLRLVLSCRKITAQVTHPRTESIVAMASSSEQEFMAQYRAKLNRFPRSHNYWDAKIASRIGEKLGFRL' A
#
# COMPACT_ATOMS: atom_id res chain seq x y z
N MET A 1 20.23 24.52 -13.43
CA MET A 1 20.18 23.71 -12.19
C MET A 1 19.80 22.29 -12.60
N ALA A 2 20.76 21.36 -12.60
CA ALA A 2 20.47 19.97 -12.93
C ALA A 2 19.59 19.38 -11.82
N THR A 3 18.35 19.04 -12.14
CA THR A 3 17.52 18.17 -11.30
C THR A 3 18.22 16.81 -11.27
N ALA A 4 19.02 16.58 -10.24
CA ALA A 4 19.64 15.28 -10.05
C ALA A 4 18.52 14.24 -9.96
N ASN A 5 18.36 13.46 -11.02
CA ASN A 5 17.29 12.51 -11.23
C ASN A 5 17.53 11.30 -10.32
N HIS A 6 17.21 11.46 -9.03
CA HIS A 6 17.33 10.39 -8.06
C HIS A 6 16.09 9.50 -8.19
N PRO A 7 16.24 8.21 -8.49
CA PRO A 7 15.10 7.32 -8.63
C PRO A 7 14.36 7.24 -7.30
N HIS A 8 13.05 7.49 -7.33
CA HIS A 8 12.20 7.29 -6.17
C HIS A 8 12.15 5.80 -5.81
N LEU A 9 12.11 5.49 -4.51
CA LEU A 9 12.10 4.12 -4.03
C LEU A 9 10.68 3.68 -3.71
N LEU A 10 10.22 2.62 -4.39
CA LEU A 10 9.00 1.91 -4.04
C LEU A 10 9.29 0.92 -2.91
N ARG A 11 8.66 1.12 -1.76
CA ARG A 11 8.74 0.22 -0.60
C ARG A 11 7.39 -0.45 -0.40
N LEU A 12 7.42 -1.79 -0.36
CA LEU A 12 6.26 -2.60 -0.02
C LEU A 12 6.40 -3.12 1.40
N VAL A 13 5.46 -2.75 2.27
CA VAL A 13 5.41 -3.19 3.67
C VAL A 13 4.24 -4.14 3.85
N LEU A 14 4.55 -5.37 4.26
CA LEU A 14 3.59 -6.47 4.37
C LEU A 14 3.47 -6.94 5.83
N SER A 15 2.25 -7.32 6.19
CA SER A 15 1.93 -8.01 7.44
C SER A 15 0.80 -8.99 7.16
N CYS A 16 0.46 -9.88 8.10
CA CYS A 16 -0.71 -10.75 7.99
C CYS A 16 -2.02 -9.97 7.71
N ARG A 17 -2.14 -8.76 8.28
CA ARG A 17 -3.37 -7.95 8.26
C ARG A 17 -3.41 -6.84 7.21
N LYS A 18 -2.24 -6.37 6.77
CA LYS A 18 -2.11 -5.13 6.01
C LYS A 18 -1.00 -5.23 4.97
N ILE A 19 -1.25 -4.65 3.82
CA ILE A 19 -0.27 -4.37 2.78
C ILE A 19 -0.24 -2.85 2.55
N THR A 20 0.95 -2.29 2.44
CA THR A 20 1.17 -0.86 2.22
C THR A 20 2.24 -0.68 1.16
N ALA A 21 1.95 0.11 0.14
CA ALA A 21 2.92 0.54 -0.85
C ALA A 21 3.21 2.02 -0.60
N GLN A 22 4.49 2.39 -0.55
CA GLN A 22 4.91 3.78 -0.39
C GLN A 22 6.04 4.10 -1.35
N VAL A 23 6.00 5.28 -1.94
CA VAL A 23 7.05 5.85 -2.77
C VAL A 23 7.76 6.90 -1.95
N THR A 24 9.06 6.75 -1.78
CA THR A 24 9.90 7.62 -0.94
C THR A 24 10.96 8.32 -1.77
N HIS A 25 11.25 9.57 -1.44
CA HIS A 25 12.39 10.28 -2.02
C HIS A 25 13.68 9.84 -1.31
N PRO A 26 14.71 9.39 -2.04
CA PRO A 26 15.87 8.71 -1.44
C PRO A 26 16.74 9.62 -0.57
N ARG A 27 16.69 10.94 -0.75
CA ARG A 27 17.55 11.89 -0.03
C ARG A 27 16.90 12.51 1.21
N THR A 28 15.59 12.76 1.14
CA THR A 28 14.82 13.41 2.21
C THR A 28 14.00 12.40 3.01
N GLU A 29 13.95 11.14 2.56
CA GLU A 29 13.09 10.07 3.07
C GLU A 29 11.59 10.43 3.09
N SER A 30 11.22 11.53 2.42
CA SER A 30 9.85 12.02 2.38
C SER A 30 8.97 11.08 1.56
N ILE A 31 7.77 10.83 2.05
CA ILE A 31 6.77 10.02 1.37
C ILE A 31 6.13 10.86 0.27
N VAL A 32 6.35 10.48 -0.97
CA VAL A 32 5.79 11.14 -2.17
C VAL A 32 4.37 10.65 -2.40
N ALA A 33 4.18 9.34 -2.33
CA ALA A 33 2.87 8.71 -2.43
C ALA A 33 2.79 7.50 -1.51
N MET A 34 1.60 7.18 -1.03
CA MET A 34 1.33 5.98 -0.25
C MET A 34 -0.02 5.41 -0.67
N ALA A 35 -0.19 4.10 -0.63
CA ALA A 35 -1.48 3.42 -0.73
C ALA A 35 -1.49 2.22 0.24
N SER A 36 -2.61 1.97 0.90
CA SER A 36 -2.69 0.96 1.96
C SER A 36 -4.03 0.24 1.98
N SER A 37 -4.03 -1.06 2.31
CA SER A 37 -5.26 -1.83 2.53
C SER A 37 -6.07 -1.38 3.75
N SER A 38 -5.53 -0.49 4.59
CA SER A 38 -6.24 0.09 5.73
C SER A 38 -6.98 1.39 5.41
N GLU A 39 -6.93 1.87 4.17
CA GLU A 39 -7.65 3.08 3.77
C GLU A 39 -9.17 2.82 3.69
N GLN A 40 -9.97 3.89 3.79
CA GLN A 40 -11.43 3.82 3.95
C GLN A 40 -12.11 3.00 2.84
N GLU A 41 -11.62 3.08 1.61
CA GLU A 41 -12.14 2.36 0.44
C GLU A 41 -11.97 0.84 0.56
N PHE A 42 -10.96 0.37 1.30
CA PHE A 42 -10.68 -1.05 1.50
C PHE A 42 -11.25 -1.59 2.82
N MET A 43 -11.71 -0.71 3.72
CA MET A 43 -12.23 -1.07 5.05
C MET A 43 -13.43 -2.03 4.99
N ALA A 44 -14.32 -1.88 4.01
CA ALA A 44 -15.47 -2.77 3.86
C ALA A 44 -15.05 -4.22 3.60
N GLN A 45 -14.09 -4.42 2.69
CA GLN A 45 -13.54 -5.74 2.36
C GLN A 45 -12.73 -6.32 3.53
N TYR A 46 -11.97 -5.48 4.21
CA TYR A 46 -11.23 -5.85 5.41
C TYR A 46 -12.16 -6.33 6.53
N ARG A 47 -13.23 -5.59 6.83
CA ARG A 47 -14.25 -5.97 7.84
C ARG A 47 -14.97 -7.27 7.46
N ALA A 48 -15.32 -7.44 6.19
CA ALA A 48 -15.94 -8.68 5.72
C ALA A 48 -15.03 -9.91 5.94
N LYS A 49 -13.71 -9.77 5.76
CA LYS A 49 -12.74 -10.85 6.01
C LYS A 49 -12.47 -11.09 7.50
N LEU A 50 -12.48 -10.03 8.32
CA LEU A 50 -12.37 -10.12 9.78
C LEU A 50 -13.48 -10.95 10.41
N ASN A 51 -14.72 -10.73 10.01
CA ASN A 51 -15.88 -11.36 10.64
C ASN A 51 -16.17 -12.77 10.13
N ARG A 52 -15.60 -13.15 8.97
CA ARG A 52 -15.88 -14.43 8.31
C ARG A 52 -15.00 -15.57 8.80
N PHE A 53 -13.77 -15.28 9.23
CA PHE A 53 -12.81 -16.29 9.65
C PHE A 53 -12.07 -15.86 10.93
N PRO A 54 -12.51 -16.30 12.12
CA PRO A 54 -11.94 -15.88 13.40
C PRO A 54 -10.48 -16.29 13.61
N ARG A 55 -9.87 -17.05 12.68
CA ARG A 55 -8.47 -17.48 12.70
C ARG A 55 -7.73 -17.29 11.37
N SER A 56 -8.29 -16.54 10.40
CA SER A 56 -7.55 -16.25 9.17
C SER A 56 -6.44 -15.25 9.47
N HIS A 57 -5.21 -15.56 9.04
CA HIS A 57 -4.08 -14.64 9.12
C HIS A 57 -3.83 -13.93 7.79
N ASN A 58 -4.64 -14.17 6.76
CA ASN A 58 -4.50 -13.55 5.44
C ASN A 58 -5.68 -12.62 5.18
N TYR A 59 -5.51 -11.33 5.48
CA TYR A 59 -6.56 -10.31 5.34
C TYR A 59 -6.49 -9.55 4.01
N TRP A 60 -5.38 -9.68 3.28
CA TRP A 60 -5.23 -9.18 1.91
C TRP A 60 -4.95 -10.35 0.97
N ASP A 61 -5.27 -10.16 -0.30
CA ASP A 61 -5.06 -11.12 -1.38
C ASP A 61 -4.47 -10.40 -2.60
N ALA A 62 -4.22 -11.14 -3.69
CA ALA A 62 -3.71 -10.58 -4.94
C ALA A 62 -4.62 -9.47 -5.51
N LYS A 63 -5.95 -9.52 -5.28
CA LYS A 63 -6.88 -8.49 -5.75
C LYS A 63 -6.69 -7.18 -4.98
N ILE A 64 -6.52 -7.26 -3.66
CA ILE A 64 -6.18 -6.11 -2.83
C ILE A 64 -4.81 -5.53 -3.24
N ALA A 65 -3.83 -6.39 -3.51
CA ALA A 65 -2.50 -5.96 -3.95
C ALA A 65 -2.56 -5.21 -5.30
N SER A 66 -3.32 -5.71 -6.29
CA SER A 66 -3.53 -5.02 -7.57
C SER A 66 -4.14 -3.64 -7.38
N ARG A 67 -5.22 -3.56 -6.59
CA ARG A 67 -5.91 -2.28 -6.32
C ARG A 67 -5.03 -1.28 -5.60
N ILE A 68 -4.17 -1.73 -4.69
CA ILE A 68 -3.19 -0.85 -4.03
C ILE A 68 -2.16 -0.33 -5.03
N GLY A 69 -1.71 -1.18 -5.95
CA GLY A 69 -0.81 -0.78 -7.04
C GLY A 69 -1.45 0.26 -7.96
N GLU A 70 -2.67 0.00 -8.44
CA GLU A 70 -3.46 0.95 -9.25
C GLU A 70 -3.63 2.29 -8.53
N LYS A 71 -4.01 2.26 -7.25
CA LYS A 71 -4.19 3.46 -6.44
C LYS A 71 -2.90 4.23 -6.21
N LEU A 72 -1.80 3.53 -5.99
CA LEU A 72 -0.49 4.17 -5.88
C LEU A 72 -0.11 4.83 -7.20
N GLY A 73 -0.36 4.16 -8.33
CA GLY A 73 -0.15 4.70 -9.67
C GLY A 73 -0.97 5.96 -9.94
N PHE A 74 -2.21 6.04 -9.44
CA PHE A 74 -3.04 7.25 -9.55
C PHE A 74 -2.54 8.43 -8.70
N ARG A 75 -1.78 8.16 -7.62
CA ARG A 75 -1.24 9.17 -6.72
C ARG A 75 0.15 9.67 -7.13
N LEU A 76 0.75 9.08 -8.16
CA LEU A 76 2.01 9.51 -8.78
C LEU A 76 1.73 10.39 -9.98
#